data_AF-A0A0U5H037-F1
#
_entry.id   AF-A0A0U5H037-F1
#
_cell.length_a   1.000
_cell.length_b   1.000
_cell.length_c   1.000
_cell.angle_alpha   90.00
_cell.angle_beta   90.00
_cell.angle_gamma   90.00
#
_symmetry.space_group_name_H-M   'P 1'
#
loop_
_entity.id
_entity.type
_entity.pdbx_description
1 polymer ?
#
loop_
_entity_poly.entity_id
_entity_poly.type
_entity_poly.pdbx_seq_one_letter_code
_entity_poly.pdbx_strand_id
1 'polypeptide(L)'
;GSLDIINITALLCGILIIINKNPIVSVIFLIGLFANISVYLILIGLTFIGLSYLIVYIGAVSILFLFILMLINIRTSELQSNNRNSVSLGLFITILANFTIFQVLPYYMAILNNYSSKLNTILYYLPWNKFSDILKYINRNLDITNANIMFVSSNSWDNNMAETGHTATIGHILYTSHNMWIFMASFILLLAM
;
A
#
# COMPACT_ATOMS: atom_id res chain seq x y z
N GLY A 1 -9.64 11.28 -3.81
CA GLY A 1 -10.71 11.07 -4.79
C GLY A 1 -10.38 9.92 -5.72
N SER A 2 -9.70 10.18 -6.84
CA SER A 2 -9.37 9.15 -7.85
C SER A 2 -8.45 8.04 -7.32
N LEU A 3 -7.44 8.41 -6.52
CA LEU A 3 -6.51 7.45 -5.91
C LEU A 3 -7.21 6.48 -4.95
N ASP A 4 -8.20 6.95 -4.20
CA ASP A 4 -8.94 6.15 -3.23
C ASP A 4 -9.76 5.06 -3.93
N ILE A 5 -10.36 5.39 -5.08
CA ILE A 5 -11.12 4.44 -5.91
C ILE A 5 -10.20 3.31 -6.37
N ILE A 6 -9.01 3.64 -6.88
CA ILE A 6 -8.04 2.64 -7.35
C ILE A 6 -7.60 1.73 -6.20
N ASN A 7 -7.36 2.28 -5.01
CA ASN A 7 -6.99 1.49 -3.83
C ASN A 7 -8.10 0.51 -3.43
N ILE A 8 -9.35 0.97 -3.38
CA ILE A 8 -10.51 0.10 -3.08
C ILE A 8 -10.63 -1.01 -4.14
N THR A 9 -10.46 -0.69 -5.42
CA THR A 9 -10.48 -1.73 -6.47
C THR A 9 -9.33 -2.72 -6.37
N ALA A 10 -8.12 -2.28 -6.00
CA ALA A 10 -6.97 -3.15 -5.80
C ALA A 10 -7.18 -4.12 -4.63
N LEU A 11 -7.75 -3.63 -3.51
CA LEU A 11 -8.13 -4.46 -2.37
C LEU A 11 -9.19 -5.50 -2.74
N LEU A 12 -10.22 -5.10 -3.49
CA LEU A 12 -11.24 -6.03 -3.97
C LEU A 12 -10.63 -7.12 -4.86
N CYS A 13 -9.74 -6.76 -5.79
CA CYS A 13 -8.99 -7.75 -6.58
C CYS A 13 -8.18 -8.69 -5.68
N GLY A 14 -7.47 -8.17 -4.69
CA GLY A 14 -6.69 -8.97 -3.73
C GLY A 14 -7.52 -10.01 -2.99
N ILE A 15 -8.71 -9.61 -2.53
CA ILE A 15 -9.66 -10.50 -1.86
C ILE A 15 -10.18 -11.57 -2.83
N LEU A 16 -10.52 -11.20 -4.07
CA LEU A 16 -11.00 -12.13 -5.09
C LEU A 16 -9.94 -13.16 -5.50
N ILE A 17 -8.65 -12.81 -5.49
CA ILE A 17 -7.55 -13.77 -5.74
C ILE A 17 -7.62 -14.93 -4.74
N ILE A 18 -7.87 -14.63 -3.46
CA ILE A 18 -7.88 -15.61 -2.36
C ILE A 18 -9.19 -16.42 -2.33
N ILE A 19 -10.33 -15.79 -2.62
CA ILE A 19 -11.65 -16.45 -2.54
C ILE A 19 -11.86 -17.44 -3.69
N ASN A 20 -11.33 -17.15 -4.87
CA ASN A 20 -11.59 -17.95 -6.06
C ASN A 20 -10.92 -19.32 -6.02
N LYS A 21 -11.74 -20.37 -6.16
CA LYS A 21 -11.28 -21.78 -6.15
C LYS A 21 -10.59 -22.21 -7.45
N ASN A 22 -10.94 -21.56 -8.56
CA ASN A 22 -10.35 -21.86 -9.85
C ASN A 22 -9.01 -21.12 -9.96
N PRO A 23 -7.87 -21.83 -10.03
CA PRO A 23 -6.55 -21.20 -9.99
C PRO A 23 -6.33 -20.26 -11.18
N ILE A 24 -6.85 -20.60 -12.35
CA ILE A 24 -6.79 -19.75 -13.55
C ILE A 24 -7.49 -18.40 -13.30
N VAL A 25 -8.68 -18.42 -12.70
CA VAL A 25 -9.45 -17.20 -12.40
C VAL A 25 -8.73 -16.35 -11.34
N SER A 26 -8.12 -16.99 -10.34
CA SER A 26 -7.30 -16.30 -9.32
C SER A 26 -6.15 -15.51 -9.97
N VAL A 27 -5.49 -16.06 -11.00
CA VAL A 27 -4.41 -15.36 -11.72
C VAL A 27 -4.90 -14.20 -12.58
N ILE A 28 -6.07 -14.31 -13.22
CA ILE A 28 -6.65 -13.16 -13.92
C ILE A 28 -6.86 -11.99 -12.95
N PHE A 29 -7.32 -12.24 -11.72
CA PHE A 29 -7.45 -11.19 -10.70
C PHE A 29 -6.09 -10.69 -10.18
N LEU A 30 -5.05 -11.52 -10.16
CA LEU A 30 -3.68 -11.11 -9.86
C LEU A 30 -3.13 -10.12 -10.91
N ILE A 31 -3.37 -10.42 -12.19
CA ILE A 31 -3.02 -9.49 -13.29
C ILE A 31 -3.76 -8.17 -13.11
N GLY A 32 -5.06 -8.21 -12.79
CA GLY A 32 -5.86 -7.03 -12.48
C GLY A 32 -5.32 -6.23 -11.29
N LEU A 33 -4.85 -6.89 -10.24
CA LEU A 33 -4.23 -6.25 -9.08
C LEU A 33 -2.92 -5.53 -9.46
N PHE A 34 -2.03 -6.19 -10.20
CA PHE A 34 -0.80 -5.54 -10.67
C PHE A 34 -1.08 -4.38 -11.62
N ALA A 35 -2.13 -4.47 -12.44
CA ALA A 35 -2.55 -3.37 -13.31
C ALA A 35 -3.02 -2.17 -12.49
N ASN A 36 -3.85 -2.38 -11.46
CA ASN A 36 -4.30 -1.31 -10.56
C ASN A 36 -3.13 -0.67 -9.81
N ILE A 37 -2.14 -1.45 -9.36
CA ILE A 37 -0.93 -0.92 -8.71
C ILE A 37 -0.08 -0.11 -9.69
N SER A 38 0.09 -0.57 -10.93
CA SER A 38 0.80 0.17 -11.98
C SER A 38 0.14 1.52 -12.24
N VAL A 39 -1.19 1.54 -12.41
CA VAL A 39 -1.95 2.78 -12.60
C VAL A 39 -1.81 3.70 -11.39
N TYR A 40 -1.91 3.16 -10.17
CA TYR A 40 -1.71 3.91 -8.93
C TYR A 40 -0.33 4.59 -8.87
N LEU A 41 0.74 3.87 -9.20
CA LEU A 41 2.11 4.40 -9.23
C LEU A 41 2.29 5.49 -10.29
N ILE A 42 1.72 5.31 -11.48
CA ILE A 42 1.77 6.30 -12.56
C ILE A 42 1.05 7.59 -12.13
N LEU A 43 -0.10 7.49 -11.46
CA LEU A 43 -0.84 8.67 -10.97
C LEU A 43 -0.09 9.45 -9.89
N ILE A 44 0.74 8.79 -9.08
CA ILE A 44 1.60 9.44 -8.08
C ILE A 44 2.83 10.11 -8.73
N GLY A 45 3.09 9.87 -10.02
CA GLY A 45 4.24 10.41 -10.75
C GLY A 45 5.43 9.45 -10.88
N LEU A 46 5.33 8.23 -10.33
CA LEU A 46 6.37 7.19 -10.42
C LEU A 46 6.24 6.40 -11.73
N THR A 47 6.40 7.07 -12.86
CA THR A 47 6.13 6.53 -14.20
C THR A 47 7.01 5.33 -14.56
N PHE A 48 8.31 5.38 -14.26
CA PHE A 48 9.23 4.29 -14.57
C PHE A 48 8.89 3.00 -13.80
N ILE A 49 8.67 3.10 -12.49
CA ILE A 49 8.34 1.93 -11.66
C ILE A 49 6.97 1.37 -12.08
N GLY A 50 5.98 2.24 -12.34
CA GLY A 50 4.67 1.81 -12.83
C GLY A 50 4.77 1.03 -14.15
N LEU A 51 5.46 1.57 -15.15
CA LEU A 51 5.68 0.88 -16.43
C LEU A 51 6.46 -0.44 -16.26
N SER A 52 7.46 -0.47 -15.38
CA SER A 52 8.18 -1.71 -15.05
C SER A 52 7.25 -2.78 -14.47
N TYR A 53 6.23 -2.40 -13.71
CA TYR A 53 5.25 -3.36 -13.19
C TYR A 53 4.41 -4.00 -14.30
N LEU A 54 4.02 -3.22 -15.30
CA LEU A 54 3.32 -3.71 -16.48
C LEU A 54 4.17 -4.70 -17.29
N ILE A 55 5.43 -4.37 -17.55
CA ILE A 55 6.29 -5.19 -18.41
C ILE A 55 6.75 -6.47 -17.69
N VAL A 56 7.25 -6.36 -16.46
CA VAL A 56 7.88 -7.48 -15.76
C VAL A 56 6.84 -8.34 -15.02
N TYR A 57 6.00 -7.73 -14.18
CA TYR A 57 5.06 -8.52 -13.37
C TYR A 57 3.88 -9.01 -14.18
N ILE A 58 3.22 -8.15 -14.98
CA ILE A 58 2.11 -8.61 -15.83
C ILE A 58 2.64 -9.36 -17.04
N GLY A 59 3.59 -8.79 -17.78
CA GLY A 59 4.07 -9.34 -19.04
C GLY A 59 4.86 -10.65 -18.92
N ALA A 60 5.79 -10.77 -17.98
CA ALA A 60 6.60 -11.97 -17.85
C ALA A 60 6.04 -12.92 -16.77
N VAL A 61 6.01 -12.47 -15.52
CA VAL A 61 5.74 -13.35 -14.36
C VAL A 61 4.31 -13.89 -14.36
N SER A 62 3.30 -13.03 -14.54
CA SER A 62 1.90 -13.46 -14.43
C SER A 62 1.45 -14.32 -15.62
N ILE A 63 1.92 -14.02 -16.84
CA ILE A 63 1.62 -14.82 -18.03
C ILE A 63 2.30 -16.20 -17.94
N LEU A 64 3.55 -16.26 -17.46
CA LEU A 64 4.23 -17.54 -17.19
C LEU A 64 3.45 -18.36 -16.17
N PHE A 65 2.96 -17.73 -15.10
CA PHE A 65 2.15 -18.43 -14.10
C PHE A 65 0.83 -18.96 -14.69
N LEU A 66 0.16 -18.19 -15.56
CA LEU A 66 -1.04 -18.64 -16.27
C LEU A 66 -0.75 -19.86 -17.14
N PHE A 67 0.35 -19.83 -17.90
CA PHE A 67 0.75 -20.96 -18.74
C PHE A 67 1.00 -22.23 -17.92
N ILE A 68 1.77 -22.12 -16.83
CA ILE A 68 2.05 -23.26 -15.94
C ILE A 68 0.76 -23.82 -15.34
N LEU A 69 -0.13 -22.97 -14.83
CA LEU A 69 -1.38 -23.43 -14.21
C LEU A 69 -2.32 -24.11 -15.21
N MET A 70 -2.31 -23.68 -16.46
CA MET A 70 -3.14 -24.31 -17.50
C MET A 70 -2.59 -25.68 -17.91
N LEU A 71 -1.27 -25.86 -17.88
CA LEU A 71 -0.64 -27.14 -18.18
C LEU A 71 -0.78 -28.16 -17.05
N ILE A 72 -0.82 -27.70 -15.79
CA ILE A 72 -1.02 -28.58 -14.64
C ILE A 72 -2.51 -28.90 -14.50
N ASN A 73 -2.87 -30.18 -14.54
CA ASN A 73 -4.23 -30.64 -14.26
C ASN A 73 -4.50 -30.63 -12.74
N ILE A 74 -4.90 -29.48 -12.21
CA ILE A 74 -5.23 -29.30 -10.79
C ILE A 74 -6.67 -29.76 -10.54
N ARG A 75 -6.85 -30.88 -9.83
CA ARG A 75 -8.17 -31.36 -9.40
C ARG A 75 -8.69 -30.52 -8.23
N THR A 76 -9.59 -29.60 -8.51
CA THR A 76 -10.21 -28.70 -7.50
C THR A 76 -11.08 -29.43 -6.46
N SER A 77 -11.36 -30.72 -6.65
CA SER A 77 -12.18 -31.55 -5.77
C SER A 77 -11.48 -32.00 -4.47
N GLU A 78 -10.15 -32.14 -4.46
CA GLU A 78 -9.39 -32.61 -3.28
C GLU A 78 -9.08 -31.50 -2.26
N LEU A 79 -9.27 -30.23 -2.63
CA LEU A 79 -9.08 -29.06 -1.76
C LEU A 79 -10.29 -28.79 -0.84
N GLN A 80 -11.33 -29.63 -0.88
CA GLN A 80 -12.51 -29.52 -0.03
C GLN A 80 -12.29 -30.19 1.34
N SER A 81 -11.29 -29.76 2.12
CA SER A 81 -11.41 -29.96 3.56
C SER A 81 -12.42 -28.91 4.06
N ASN A 82 -13.55 -29.34 4.63
CA ASN A 82 -14.55 -28.46 5.25
C ASN A 82 -14.01 -27.90 6.58
N ASN A 83 -12.79 -27.36 6.56
CA ASN A 83 -12.09 -26.86 7.73
C ASN A 83 -12.45 -25.38 7.94
N ARG A 84 -13.74 -25.13 8.27
CA ARG A 84 -14.24 -23.78 8.60
C ARG A 84 -13.56 -23.19 9.84
N ASN A 85 -12.89 -24.01 10.64
CA ASN A 85 -12.28 -23.59 11.90
C ASN A 85 -11.01 -22.75 11.71
N SER A 86 -10.30 -22.90 10.58
CA SER A 86 -9.08 -22.14 10.31
C SER A 86 -9.34 -20.66 9.98
N VAL A 87 -10.54 -20.30 9.53
CA VAL A 87 -10.91 -18.92 9.18
C VAL A 87 -10.90 -18.02 10.42
N SER A 88 -11.46 -18.50 11.55
CA SER A 88 -11.47 -17.74 12.81
C SER A 88 -10.05 -17.45 13.30
N LEU A 89 -9.16 -18.44 13.20
CA LEU A 89 -7.75 -18.29 13.59
C LEU A 89 -7.01 -17.31 12.66
N GLY A 90 -7.21 -17.42 11.35
CA GLY A 90 -6.62 -16.50 10.37
C GLY A 90 -7.07 -15.05 10.57
N LEU A 91 -8.33 -14.85 10.94
CA LEU A 91 -8.88 -13.52 11.21
C LEU A 91 -8.27 -12.91 12.49
N PHE A 92 -8.09 -13.71 13.54
CA PHE A 92 -7.41 -13.29 14.77
C PHE A 92 -5.96 -12.86 14.51
N ILE A 93 -5.22 -13.65 13.71
CA ILE A 93 -3.83 -13.35 13.32
C ILE A 93 -3.77 -12.07 12.48
N THR A 94 -4.70 -11.90 11.54
CA THR A 94 -4.75 -10.72 10.68
C THR A 94 -5.02 -9.45 11.48
N ILE A 95 -5.93 -9.49 12.47
CA ILE A 95 -6.22 -8.36 13.36
C ILE A 95 -4.98 -7.98 14.17
N LEU A 96 -4.31 -8.96 14.79
CA LEU A 96 -3.10 -8.74 15.57
C LEU A 96 -1.98 -8.12 14.71
N ALA A 97 -1.75 -8.67 13.52
CA ALA A 97 -0.77 -8.14 12.59
C ALA A 97 -1.11 -6.72 12.13
N ASN A 98 -2.39 -6.43 11.86
CA ASN A 98 -2.81 -5.09 11.47
C ASN A 98 -2.60 -4.08 12.61
N PHE A 99 -2.90 -4.47 13.85
CA PHE A 99 -2.67 -3.63 15.03
C PHE A 99 -1.19 -3.27 15.22
N THR A 100 -0.28 -4.24 15.07
CA THR A 100 1.16 -3.97 15.22
C THR A 100 1.69 -3.08 14.10
N ILE A 101 1.27 -3.33 12.85
CA ILE A 101 1.67 -2.50 11.71
C ILE A 101 1.17 -1.06 11.86
N PHE A 102 -0.10 -0.88 12.29
CA PHE A 102 -0.70 0.44 12.49
C PHE A 102 0.12 1.33 13.44
N GLN A 103 0.70 0.73 14.48
CA GLN A 103 1.51 1.46 15.46
C GLN A 103 2.85 1.95 14.92
N VAL A 104 3.43 1.26 13.93
CA VAL A 104 4.76 1.57 13.38
C VAL A 104 4.71 2.70 12.35
N LEU A 105 3.55 2.96 11.74
CA LEU A 105 3.42 3.97 10.68
C LEU A 105 3.65 5.40 11.23
N PRO A 106 4.49 6.23 10.56
CA PRO A 106 4.80 7.60 11.02
C PRO A 106 3.57 8.51 11.11
N TYR A 107 2.54 8.21 10.31
CA TYR A 107 1.24 8.88 10.35
C TYR A 107 0.51 8.69 11.70
N TYR A 108 0.66 7.53 12.33
CA TYR A 108 0.04 7.26 13.63
C TYR A 108 0.64 8.15 14.73
N MET A 109 1.97 8.33 14.73
CA MET A 109 2.64 9.22 15.69
C MET A 109 2.08 10.65 15.65
N ALA A 110 1.75 11.17 14.47
CA ALA A 110 1.18 12.51 14.31
C ALA A 110 -0.27 12.60 14.83
N ILE A 111 -1.10 11.58 14.58
CA ILE A 111 -2.48 11.52 15.08
C ILE A 111 -2.50 11.38 16.60
N LEU A 112 -1.77 10.41 17.14
CA LEU A 112 -1.80 10.07 18.57
C LEU A 112 -1.39 11.26 19.44
N ASN A 113 -0.40 12.04 19.01
CA ASN A 113 0.09 13.21 19.74
C ASN A 113 -0.94 14.37 19.76
N ASN A 114 -1.72 14.50 18.69
CA ASN A 114 -2.84 15.45 18.61
C ASN A 114 -4.04 15.01 19.46
N TYR A 115 -4.29 13.70 19.57
CA TYR A 115 -5.37 13.17 20.43
C TYR A 115 -4.99 13.18 21.92
N SER A 116 -3.74 12.87 22.28
CA SER A 116 -3.27 12.84 23.68
C SER A 116 -3.31 14.24 24.31
N SER A 117 -2.86 15.27 23.58
CA SER A 117 -2.95 16.67 24.01
C SER A 117 -4.39 17.13 24.23
N LYS A 118 -5.32 16.71 23.37
CA LYS A 118 -6.75 17.02 23.46
C LYS A 118 -7.42 16.37 24.68
N LEU A 119 -7.12 15.10 24.97
CA LEU A 119 -7.63 14.42 26.16
C LEU A 119 -7.09 15.05 27.46
N ASN A 120 -5.81 15.42 27.48
CA ASN A 120 -5.21 16.04 28.66
C ASN A 120 -5.85 17.41 28.96
N THR A 121 -6.20 18.18 27.93
CA THR A 121 -6.94 19.44 28.11
C THR A 121 -8.39 19.23 28.59
N ILE A 122 -9.09 18.18 28.14
CA ILE A 122 -10.45 17.87 28.64
C ILE A 122 -10.41 17.42 30.10
N LEU A 123 -9.42 16.60 30.47
CA LEU A 123 -9.17 16.18 31.85
C LEU A 123 -8.81 17.37 32.77
N TYR A 124 -8.15 18.39 32.26
CA TYR A 124 -7.86 19.62 33.01
C TYR A 124 -9.11 20.45 33.32
N TYR A 125 -10.12 20.42 32.44
CA TYR A 125 -11.40 21.13 32.66
C TYR A 125 -12.47 20.29 33.37
N LEU A 126 -12.15 19.05 33.73
CA LEU A 126 -13.03 18.13 34.47
C LEU A 126 -13.32 18.46 35.95
N PRO A 127 -12.62 19.40 36.65
CA PRO A 127 -13.07 19.86 37.96
C PRO A 127 -14.47 20.48 37.85
N TRP A 128 -15.41 19.95 38.64
CA TRP A 128 -16.89 20.04 38.54
C TRP A 128 -17.52 21.45 38.46
N ASN A 129 -16.74 22.54 38.48
CA ASN A 129 -17.23 23.93 38.54
C ASN A 129 -17.21 24.70 37.20
N LYS A 130 -16.90 24.05 36.07
CA LYS A 130 -16.79 24.71 34.74
C LYS A 130 -17.50 23.96 33.60
N PHE A 131 -18.70 23.44 33.84
CA PHE A 131 -19.46 22.69 32.83
C PHE A 131 -19.78 23.50 31.56
N SER A 132 -20.00 24.82 31.68
CA SER A 132 -20.21 25.70 30.52
C SER A 132 -18.97 25.82 29.62
N ASP A 133 -17.77 25.82 30.21
CA ASP A 133 -16.52 25.94 29.47
C ASP A 133 -16.17 24.61 28.78
N ILE A 134 -16.54 23.48 29.41
CA ILE A 134 -16.47 22.14 28.80
C ILE A 134 -17.33 22.09 27.53
N LEU A 135 -18.58 22.55 27.58
CA LEU A 135 -19.46 22.56 26.40
C LEU A 135 -18.94 23.46 25.27
N LYS A 136 -18.38 24.62 25.60
CA LYS A 136 -17.78 25.54 24.62
C LYS A 136 -16.51 24.96 23.97
N TYR A 137 -15.72 24.22 24.75
CA TYR A 137 -14.54 23.50 24.26
C TYR A 137 -14.90 22.29 23.40
N ILE A 138 -15.93 21.52 23.77
CA ILE A 138 -16.46 20.40 22.97
C ILE A 138 -17.00 20.92 21.63
N ASN A 139 -17.72 22.05 21.62
CA ASN A 139 -18.28 22.59 20.38
C ASN A 139 -17.19 23.10 19.42
N ARG A 140 -16.14 23.76 19.93
CA ARG A 140 -14.95 24.14 19.12
C ARG A 140 -14.16 22.96 18.56
N ASN A 141 -14.36 21.77 19.11
CA ASN A 141 -13.72 20.54 18.68
C ASN A 141 -14.52 19.78 17.62
N LEU A 142 -15.69 20.26 17.19
CA LEU A 142 -16.41 19.69 16.04
C LEU A 142 -15.88 20.24 14.70
N ASP A 143 -15.12 21.34 14.71
CA ASP A 143 -14.47 21.93 13.53
C ASP A 143 -13.11 21.28 13.19
N ILE A 144 -12.93 19.97 13.44
CA ILE A 144 -11.70 19.22 13.11
C ILE A 144 -11.60 18.88 11.61
N THR A 145 -12.70 19.01 10.86
CA THR A 145 -12.75 18.46 9.49
C THR A 145 -11.85 19.14 8.47
N ASN A 146 -11.33 20.34 8.77
CA ASN A 146 -10.52 21.13 7.83
C ASN A 146 -9.09 21.39 8.32
N ALA A 147 -8.42 20.38 8.88
CA ALA A 147 -6.96 20.39 8.92
C ALA A 147 -6.40 20.17 7.49
N ASN A 148 -6.64 21.14 6.60
CA ASN A 148 -5.97 21.21 5.31
C ASN A 148 -4.51 21.52 5.59
N ILE A 149 -3.70 20.47 5.69
CA ILE A 149 -2.26 20.58 5.72
C ILE A 149 -1.87 21.19 4.36
N MET A 150 -1.78 22.52 4.31
CA MET A 150 -1.27 23.22 3.14
C MET A 150 0.22 22.92 3.05
N PHE A 151 0.57 21.98 2.19
CA PHE A 151 1.95 21.82 1.74
C PHE A 151 2.35 23.12 1.06
N VAL A 152 3.21 23.90 1.70
CA VAL A 152 3.85 25.05 1.06
C VAL A 152 4.89 24.50 0.09
N SER A 153 4.50 24.33 -1.17
CA SER A 153 5.44 23.99 -2.23
C SER A 153 6.10 25.26 -2.75
N SER A 154 7.40 25.44 -2.50
CA SER A 154 8.18 26.45 -3.22
C SER A 154 8.72 25.84 -4.51
N ASN A 155 8.33 26.38 -5.66
CA ASN A 155 8.97 26.05 -6.93
C ASN A 155 10.37 26.69 -6.97
N SER A 156 11.42 25.94 -6.63
CA SER A 156 12.79 26.37 -6.91
C SER A 156 13.07 26.21 -8.41
N TRP A 157 13.23 27.33 -9.11
CA TRP A 157 13.48 27.31 -10.57
C TRP A 157 14.79 26.58 -10.92
N ASP A 158 15.79 26.63 -10.03
CA ASP A 158 17.08 25.95 -10.22
C ASP A 158 16.96 24.42 -10.32
N ASN A 159 16.08 23.80 -9.51
CA ASN A 159 15.84 22.35 -9.57
C ASN A 159 15.30 21.90 -10.93
N ASN A 160 14.43 22.72 -11.55
CA ASN A 160 13.80 22.37 -12.81
C ASN A 160 14.77 22.40 -14.00
N MET A 161 15.90 23.11 -13.89
CA MET A 161 16.97 23.10 -14.90
C MET A 161 17.85 21.85 -14.80
N ALA A 162 17.94 21.26 -13.60
CA ALA A 162 18.69 20.04 -13.32
C ALA A 162 17.81 18.78 -13.30
N GLU A 163 16.50 18.89 -13.57
CA GLU A 163 15.58 17.76 -13.56
C GLU A 163 15.97 16.72 -14.60
N THR A 164 16.56 15.63 -14.12
CA THR A 164 16.85 14.44 -14.89
C THR A 164 15.72 13.44 -14.69
N GLY A 165 15.30 12.77 -15.77
CA GLY A 165 14.20 11.81 -15.69
C GLY A 165 14.46 10.69 -14.67
N HIS A 166 13.39 10.12 -14.09
CA HIS A 166 13.49 9.05 -13.09
C HIS A 166 14.35 7.86 -13.55
N THR A 167 14.32 7.52 -14.84
CA THR A 167 15.18 6.47 -15.43
C THR A 167 16.66 6.83 -15.38
N ALA A 168 16.99 8.09 -15.70
CA ALA A 168 18.37 8.58 -15.73
C ALA A 168 18.96 8.66 -14.33
N THR A 169 18.19 9.15 -13.34
CA THR A 169 18.63 9.22 -11.94
C THR A 169 18.85 7.83 -11.34
N ILE A 170 17.89 6.91 -11.52
CA ILE A 170 18.02 5.52 -11.05
C ILE A 170 19.22 4.84 -11.70
N GLY A 171 19.40 5.02 -13.02
CA GLY A 171 20.56 4.51 -13.74
C GLY A 171 21.86 5.07 -13.19
N HIS A 172 21.97 6.40 -13.06
CA HIS A 172 23.17 7.04 -12.53
C HIS A 172 23.54 6.50 -11.14
N ILE A 173 22.58 6.38 -10.22
CA ILE A 173 22.81 5.84 -8.87
C ILE A 173 23.24 4.36 -8.95
N LEU A 174 22.51 3.53 -9.70
CA LEU A 174 22.77 2.10 -9.77
C LEU A 174 24.14 1.79 -10.39
N TYR A 175 24.54 2.48 -11.46
CA TYR A 175 25.81 2.22 -12.13
C TYR A 175 27.01 2.88 -11.46
N THR A 176 26.84 3.99 -10.74
CA THR A 176 27.98 4.73 -10.14
C THR A 176 28.19 4.43 -8.65
N SER A 177 27.17 4.54 -7.80
CA SER A 177 27.34 4.41 -6.35
C SER A 177 27.02 3.01 -5.82
N HIS A 178 26.05 2.32 -6.42
CA HIS A 178 25.57 1.01 -5.93
C HIS A 178 25.75 -0.13 -6.93
N ASN A 179 26.83 -0.10 -7.73
CA ASN A 179 27.11 -1.09 -8.76
C ASN A 179 27.20 -2.54 -8.22
N MET A 180 27.60 -2.74 -6.95
CA MET A 180 27.66 -4.07 -6.35
C MET A 180 26.31 -4.81 -6.35
N TRP A 181 25.20 -4.06 -6.26
CA TRP A 181 23.85 -4.64 -6.29
C TRP A 181 23.49 -5.16 -7.69
N ILE A 182 23.99 -4.51 -8.75
CA ILE A 182 23.80 -5.00 -10.13
C ILE A 182 24.56 -6.31 -10.32
N PHE A 183 25.78 -6.44 -9.79
CA PHE A 183 26.51 -7.71 -9.85
C PHE A 183 25.80 -8.83 -9.11
N MET A 184 25.20 -8.56 -7.94
CA MET A 184 24.37 -9.58 -7.27
C MET A 184 23.13 -9.93 -8.09
N ALA A 185 22.45 -8.94 -8.68
CA ALA A 185 21.29 -9.18 -9.53
C ALA A 185 21.64 -10.02 -10.77
N SER A 186 22.81 -9.82 -11.39
CA SER A 186 23.25 -10.63 -12.53
C SER A 186 23.52 -12.08 -12.13
N PHE A 187 24.11 -12.33 -10.96
CA PHE A 187 24.27 -13.69 -10.44
C PHE A 187 22.93 -14.37 -10.15
N ILE A 188 21.95 -13.64 -9.61
CA ILE A 188 20.60 -14.17 -9.37
C ILE A 188 19.93 -14.55 -10.70
N LEU A 189 20.04 -13.69 -11.72
CA LEU A 189 19.49 -13.98 -13.05
C LEU A 189 20.20 -15.16 -13.73
N LEU A 190 21.52 -15.28 -13.59
CA LEU A 190 22.28 -16.42 -14.10
C LEU A 190 21.81 -17.74 -13.46
N LEU A 191 21.50 -17.73 -12.16
CA LEU A 191 21.01 -18.92 -11.46
C LEU A 191 19.56 -19.27 -11.82
N ALA A 192 18.77 -18.27 -12.23
CA ALA A 192 17.37 -18.45 -12.61
C ALA A 192 17.19 -19.05 -14.02
N MET A 193 18.22 -19.00 -14.88
CA MET A 193 18.24 -19.63 -16.21
C MET A 193 18.67 -21.10 -16.11
#